data_AF-A0A4R3LIK3-F1
#
_entry.id   AF-A0A4R3LIK3-F1
#
_cell.length_a   1.000
_cell.length_b   1.000
_cell.length_c   1.000
_cell.angle_alpha   90.00
_cell.angle_beta   90.00
_cell.angle_gamma   90.00
#
_symmetry.space_group_name_H-M   'P 1'
#
loop_
_entity.id
_entity.type
_entity.pdbx_description
1 polymer ?
#
loop_
_entity_poly.entity_id
_entity_poly.type
_entity_poly.pdbx_seq_one_letter_code
_entity_poly.pdbx_strand_id
1 'polypeptide(L)'
;MGIKVFDKKADELPALWVGSRIPWLGIHAQGGTVRGNLLIPLLPGRIGPKRFKAVIDGLMRSGNAFFVEKNGRVLLMAENIRENAAPLARFKRAERGRTGAKQIKRGQEVPIAVLVRRVDLKRRLNLAAGVQRALPGLARVIERELRRL
;
A
#
# COMPACT_ATOMS: atom_id res chain seq x y z
N MET A 1 4.71 15.94 1.79
CA MET A 1 3.90 17.18 1.79
C MET A 1 4.89 18.30 1.50
N GLY A 2 4.74 18.97 0.37
CA GLY A 2 5.60 20.09 -0.01
C GLY A 2 4.91 21.39 0.36
N ILE A 3 5.65 22.27 1.02
CA ILE A 3 5.22 23.63 1.32
C ILE A 3 6.12 24.52 0.47
N LYS A 4 5.53 25.32 -0.42
CA LYS A 4 6.27 26.29 -1.21
C LYS A 4 5.59 27.64 -1.08
N VAL A 5 6.34 28.61 -0.57
CA VAL A 5 5.94 30.02 -0.55
C VAL A 5 6.38 30.65 -1.87
N PHE A 6 5.47 31.39 -2.48
CA PHE A 6 5.73 32.22 -3.65
C PHE A 6 5.59 33.67 -3.21
N ASP A 7 6.71 34.36 -3.06
CA ASP A 7 6.82 35.73 -2.50
C ASP A 7 7.66 36.67 -3.37
N LYS A 8 8.11 36.20 -4.54
CA LYS A 8 9.10 36.90 -5.37
C LYS A 8 8.52 37.98 -6.30
N LYS A 9 7.20 38.13 -6.35
CA LYS A 9 6.53 39.10 -7.21
C LYS A 9 6.03 40.26 -6.36
N ALA A 10 6.49 41.47 -6.67
CA ALA A 10 6.16 42.67 -5.90
C ALA A 10 4.73 43.18 -6.15
N ASP A 11 4.13 42.77 -7.28
CA ASP A 11 2.80 43.13 -7.76
C ASP A 11 1.72 42.11 -7.37
N GLU A 12 2.08 41.00 -6.72
CA GLU A 12 1.15 39.95 -6.31
C GLU A 12 1.28 39.66 -4.81
N LEU A 13 0.17 39.28 -4.17
CA LEU A 13 0.21 38.82 -2.79
C LEU A 13 0.96 37.48 -2.70
N PRO A 14 1.76 37.26 -1.64
CA PRO A 14 2.48 36.02 -1.47
C PRO A 14 1.51 34.83 -1.35
N ALA A 15 1.77 33.77 -2.12
CA ALA A 15 0.92 32.59 -2.17
C ALA A 15 1.59 31.38 -1.51
N LEU A 16 0.81 30.61 -0.76
CA LEU A 16 1.25 29.37 -0.12
C LEU A 16 0.70 28.17 -0.88
N TRP A 17 1.57 27.43 -1.56
CA TRP A 17 1.19 26.15 -2.15
C TRP A 17 1.36 25.02 -1.14
N VAL A 18 0.25 24.35 -0.82
CA VAL A 18 0.20 23.17 0.04
C VAL A 18 -0.26 21.98 -0.79
N GLY A 19 0.70 21.19 -1.28
CA GLY A 19 0.41 20.02 -2.10
C GLY A 19 1.28 18.83 -1.75
N SER A 20 0.86 17.63 -2.16
CA SER A 20 1.64 16.41 -1.96
C SER A 20 1.88 15.73 -3.30
N ARG A 21 3.15 15.63 -3.72
CA ARG A 21 3.56 14.85 -4.90
C ARG A 21 3.36 13.34 -4.72
N ILE A 22 2.89 12.93 -3.55
CA ILE A 22 2.65 11.54 -3.19
C ILE A 22 1.25 11.19 -3.70
N PRO A 23 1.10 10.43 -4.80
CA PRO A 23 -0.21 10.15 -5.41
C PRO A 23 -1.18 9.44 -4.45
N TRP A 24 -0.64 8.67 -3.50
CA TRP A 24 -1.42 7.97 -2.47
C TRP A 24 -1.94 8.88 -1.34
N LEU A 25 -1.43 10.10 -1.15
CA LEU A 25 -1.98 10.99 -0.11
C LEU A 25 -3.44 11.36 -0.43
N GLY A 26 -3.74 11.67 -1.70
CA GLY A 26 -5.10 11.96 -2.16
C GLY A 26 -6.05 10.79 -1.94
N ILE A 27 -5.64 9.58 -2.32
CA ILE A 27 -6.43 8.35 -2.11
C ILE A 27 -6.65 8.08 -0.61
N HIS A 28 -5.69 8.35 0.26
CA HIS A 28 -5.90 8.20 1.70
C HIS A 28 -6.80 9.29 2.28
N ALA A 29 -6.83 10.49 1.67
CA ALA A 29 -7.61 11.64 2.12
C ALA A 29 -9.06 11.65 1.62
N GLN A 30 -9.33 11.11 0.44
CA GLN A 30 -10.66 11.11 -0.19
C GLN A 30 -11.23 9.70 -0.32
N GLY A 31 -10.39 8.67 -0.18
CA GLY A 31 -10.69 7.34 -0.70
C GLY A 31 -10.40 7.28 -2.20
N GLY A 32 -10.69 6.15 -2.81
CA GLY A 32 -10.60 6.02 -4.25
C GLY A 32 -10.64 4.58 -4.74
N THR A 33 -10.81 4.43 -6.05
CA THR A 33 -10.81 3.13 -6.71
C THR A 33 -9.54 2.97 -7.52
N VAL A 34 -8.85 1.84 -7.32
CA VAL A 34 -7.76 1.42 -8.20
C VAL A 34 -8.30 0.34 -9.14
N ARG A 35 -8.15 0.54 -10.45
CA ARG A 35 -8.53 -0.42 -11.49
C ARG A 35 -7.29 -1.01 -12.16
N GLY A 36 -7.40 -2.23 -12.66
CA GLY A 36 -6.33 -2.94 -13.37
C GLY A 36 -6.19 -4.39 -12.90
N ASN A 37 -5.21 -5.10 -13.43
CA ASN A 37 -4.89 -6.46 -12.98
C ASN A 37 -4.06 -6.39 -11.69
N LEU A 38 -4.74 -6.42 -10.56
CA LEU A 38 -4.14 -6.21 -9.24
C LEU A 38 -3.97 -7.54 -8.51
N LEU A 39 -2.75 -7.87 -8.11
CA LEU A 39 -2.46 -9.00 -7.22
C LEU A 39 -2.46 -8.54 -5.77
N ILE A 40 -3.37 -9.11 -4.97
CA ILE A 40 -3.50 -8.80 -3.55
C ILE A 40 -2.99 -10.00 -2.73
N PRO A 41 -1.93 -9.84 -1.93
CA PRO A 41 -1.32 -10.92 -1.18
C PRO A 41 -2.25 -11.46 -0.09
N LEU A 42 -2.34 -12.78 0.03
CA LEU A 42 -3.15 -13.47 1.04
C LEU A 42 -2.36 -13.69 2.33
N LEU A 43 -1.92 -12.58 2.94
CA LEU A 43 -1.18 -12.57 4.20
C LEU A 43 -1.99 -11.86 5.30
N PRO A 44 -1.90 -12.30 6.57
CA PRO A 44 -2.55 -11.61 7.69
C PRO A 44 -1.90 -10.25 8.02
N GLY A 45 -0.66 -10.03 7.57
CA GLY A 45 0.09 -8.80 7.80
C GLY A 45 0.58 -8.16 6.50
N ARG A 46 1.08 -6.93 6.61
CA ARG A 46 1.57 -6.17 5.45
C ARG A 46 2.79 -6.83 4.80
N ILE A 47 2.85 -6.74 3.48
CA ILE A 47 4.06 -6.95 2.68
C ILE A 47 4.26 -5.72 1.80
N GLY A 48 5.50 -5.25 1.71
CA GLY A 48 5.83 -4.13 0.83
C GLY A 48 5.76 -4.55 -0.64
N PRO A 49 5.38 -3.65 -1.56
CA PRO A 49 5.18 -3.99 -2.97
C PRO A 49 6.45 -4.53 -3.64
N LYS A 50 7.63 -3.96 -3.35
CA LYS A 50 8.92 -4.44 -3.87
C LYS A 50 9.23 -5.88 -3.43
N ARG A 51 9.04 -6.17 -2.14
CA ARG A 51 9.27 -7.51 -1.58
C ARG A 51 8.26 -8.52 -2.11
N PHE A 52 7.00 -8.11 -2.26
CA PHE A 52 5.97 -8.96 -2.85
C PHE A 52 6.29 -9.28 -4.30
N LYS A 53 6.65 -8.26 -5.10
CA LYS A 53 7.13 -8.46 -6.48
C LYS A 53 8.29 -9.45 -6.55
N ALA A 54 9.30 -9.32 -5.68
CA ALA A 54 10.43 -10.23 -5.65
C ALA A 54 10.04 -11.70 -5.37
N VAL A 55 9.02 -11.92 -4.53
CA VAL A 55 8.46 -13.27 -4.32
C VAL A 55 7.81 -13.80 -5.60
N ILE A 56 6.97 -12.99 -6.24
CA ILE A 56 6.30 -13.39 -7.49
C ILE A 56 7.32 -13.67 -8.58
N ASP A 57 8.30 -12.78 -8.80
CA ASP A 57 9.37 -12.96 -9.77
C ASP A 57 10.19 -14.24 -9.50
N GLY A 58 10.38 -14.60 -8.23
CA GLY A 58 11.06 -15.83 -7.84
C GLY A 58 10.26 -17.09 -8.17
N LEU A 59 8.94 -17.07 -7.93
CA LEU A 59 8.04 -18.20 -8.22
C LEU A 59 7.80 -18.37 -9.73
N MET A 60 7.68 -17.27 -10.47
CA MET A 60 7.52 -17.30 -11.92
C MET A 60 8.79 -17.84 -12.59
N ARG A 61 9.99 -17.42 -12.14
CA ARG A 61 11.26 -17.92 -12.67
C ARG A 61 11.47 -19.42 -12.45
N SER A 62 10.96 -19.97 -11.35
CA SER A 62 11.03 -21.41 -11.10
C SER A 62 9.90 -22.21 -11.76
N GLY A 63 8.97 -21.55 -12.47
CA GLY A 63 7.80 -22.20 -13.07
C GLY A 63 6.80 -22.74 -12.05
N ASN A 64 6.89 -22.32 -10.78
CA ASN A 64 6.09 -22.87 -9.68
C ASN A 64 4.84 -22.03 -9.35
N ALA A 65 4.64 -20.91 -10.04
CA ALA A 65 3.47 -20.07 -9.87
C ALA A 65 2.43 -20.35 -10.95
N PHE A 66 1.19 -20.58 -10.56
CA PHE A 66 0.08 -20.81 -11.49
C PHE A 66 -1.23 -20.22 -10.97
N PHE A 67 -2.13 -19.91 -11.89
CA PHE A 67 -3.44 -19.35 -11.56
C PHE A 67 -4.51 -20.44 -11.53
N VAL A 68 -5.37 -20.40 -10.52
CA VAL A 68 -6.53 -21.28 -10.37
C VAL A 68 -7.76 -20.44 -10.15
N GLU A 69 -8.86 -20.75 -10.84
CA GLU A 69 -10.15 -20.16 -10.56
C GLU A 69 -10.88 -20.97 -9.47
N LYS A 70 -11.30 -20.29 -8.40
CA LYS A 70 -12.06 -20.90 -7.31
C LYS A 70 -13.14 -19.93 -6.84
N ASN A 71 -14.40 -20.39 -6.85
CA ASN A 71 -15.56 -19.61 -6.42
C ASN A 71 -15.65 -18.23 -7.11
N GLY A 72 -15.40 -18.17 -8.43
CA GLY A 72 -15.41 -16.92 -9.21
C GLY A 72 -14.26 -15.95 -8.90
N ARG A 73 -13.22 -16.41 -8.20
CA ARG A 73 -12.00 -15.63 -7.91
C ARG A 73 -10.79 -16.32 -8.52
N VAL A 74 -9.91 -15.53 -9.13
CA VAL A 74 -8.65 -16.02 -9.68
C VAL A 74 -7.57 -15.92 -8.60
N LEU A 75 -7.04 -17.06 -8.18
CA LEU A 75 -6.01 -17.18 -7.16
C LEU A 75 -4.67 -17.49 -7.82
N LEU A 76 -3.62 -16.80 -7.39
CA LEU A 76 -2.25 -17.20 -7.65
C LEU A 76 -1.83 -18.20 -6.58
N MET A 77 -1.50 -19.41 -7.01
CA MET A 77 -1.08 -20.53 -6.19
C MET A 77 0.40 -20.84 -6.47
N ALA A 78 1.04 -21.52 -5.53
CA ALA A 78 2.35 -22.13 -5.75
C ALA A 78 2.50 -23.42 -4.97
N GLU A 79 3.24 -24.39 -5.52
CA GLU A 79 3.48 -25.66 -4.86
C GLU A 79 4.57 -25.52 -3.78
N ASN A 80 4.37 -26.18 -2.65
CA ASN A 80 5.38 -26.25 -1.60
C ASN A 80 6.51 -27.23 -1.96
N ILE A 81 7.49 -26.72 -2.72
CA ILE A 81 8.74 -27.40 -3.08
C ILE A 81 9.95 -26.83 -2.31
N ARG A 82 11.10 -27.52 -2.34
CA ARG A 82 12.29 -27.13 -1.54
C ARG A 82 12.92 -25.84 -2.08
N GLU A 83 12.93 -25.72 -3.40
CA GLU A 83 13.55 -24.66 -4.20
C GLU A 83 12.91 -23.29 -3.91
N ASN A 84 11.60 -23.27 -3.61
CA ASN A 84 10.86 -22.06 -3.25
C ASN A 84 10.48 -22.00 -1.76
N ALA A 85 11.11 -22.81 -0.89
CA ALA A 85 10.73 -22.89 0.52
C ALA A 85 10.84 -21.54 1.26
N ALA A 86 11.87 -20.74 0.95
CA ALA A 86 12.09 -19.43 1.56
C ALA A 86 11.07 -18.36 1.12
N PRO A 87 10.82 -18.14 -0.20
CA PRO A 87 9.75 -17.25 -0.66
C PRO A 87 8.36 -17.60 -0.10
N LEU A 88 8.05 -18.90 0.02
CA LEU A 88 6.75 -19.40 0.48
C LEU A 88 6.57 -19.41 2.00
N ALA A 89 7.63 -19.17 2.79
CA ALA A 89 7.57 -19.34 4.24
C ALA A 89 6.46 -18.51 4.93
N ARG A 90 6.26 -17.25 4.50
CA ARG A 90 5.20 -16.38 5.05
C ARG A 90 3.80 -16.86 4.66
N PHE A 91 3.64 -17.32 3.42
CA PHE A 91 2.36 -17.80 2.90
C PHE A 91 1.98 -19.15 3.52
N LYS A 92 2.94 -20.06 3.70
CA LYS A 92 2.73 -21.31 4.47
C LYS A 92 2.29 -21.03 5.91
N ARG A 93 2.88 -20.03 6.56
CA ARG A 93 2.46 -19.64 7.92
C ARG A 93 1.04 -19.07 7.92
N ALA A 94 0.71 -18.23 6.94
CA ALA A 94 -0.64 -17.70 6.78
C ALA A 94 -1.67 -18.82 6.53
N GLU A 95 -1.32 -19.79 5.69
CA GLU A 95 -2.20 -20.91 5.35
C GLU A 95 -2.48 -21.82 6.55
N ARG A 96 -1.45 -22.13 7.34
CA ARG A 96 -1.62 -22.87 8.60
C ARG A 96 -2.53 -22.14 9.58
N GLY A 97 -2.40 -20.82 9.69
CA GLY A 97 -3.28 -20.01 10.52
C GLY A 97 -4.74 -20.02 10.03
N ARG A 98 -4.96 -20.09 8.71
CA ARG A 98 -6.31 -20.13 8.12
C ARG A 98 -6.99 -21.49 8.22
N THR A 99 -6.23 -22.56 8.01
CA THR A 99 -6.74 -23.94 7.97
C THR A 99 -6.66 -24.66 9.31
N GLY A 100 -5.93 -24.12 10.29
CA GLY A 100 -5.62 -24.80 11.54
C GLY A 100 -4.61 -25.95 11.39
N ALA A 101 -4.05 -26.15 10.20
CA ALA A 101 -3.10 -27.24 9.95
C ALA A 101 -1.77 -27.02 10.70
N LYS A 102 -1.28 -28.06 11.39
CA LYS A 102 0.04 -28.03 12.05
C LYS A 102 1.19 -27.80 11.05
N GLN A 103 1.08 -28.40 9.86
CA GLN A 103 2.09 -28.36 8.80
C GLN A 103 1.44 -28.34 7.42
N ILE A 104 2.09 -27.66 6.47
CA ILE A 104 1.80 -27.76 5.03
C ILE A 104 2.74 -28.81 4.45
N LYS A 105 2.16 -29.86 3.83
CA LYS A 105 2.93 -30.97 3.27
C LYS A 105 3.71 -30.52 2.02
N ARG A 106 4.80 -31.22 1.69
CA ARG A 106 5.47 -31.03 0.39
C ARG A 106 4.51 -31.41 -0.73
N GLY A 107 4.52 -30.69 -1.85
CA GLY A 107 3.58 -30.92 -2.95
C GLY A 107 2.21 -30.29 -2.75
N GLN A 108 1.92 -29.76 -1.57
CA GLN A 108 0.67 -29.06 -1.32
C GLN A 108 0.70 -27.66 -1.93
N GLU A 109 -0.40 -27.28 -2.57
CA GLU A 109 -0.60 -25.94 -3.10
C GLU A 109 -0.82 -24.92 -1.97
N VAL A 110 -0.17 -23.76 -2.10
CA VAL A 110 -0.25 -22.66 -1.14
C VAL A 110 -0.78 -21.43 -1.85
N PRO A 111 -1.87 -20.81 -1.35
CA PRO A 111 -2.40 -19.59 -1.94
C PRO A 111 -1.49 -18.39 -1.62
N ILE A 112 -1.11 -17.67 -2.66
CA ILE A 112 -0.18 -16.54 -2.60
C ILE A 112 -0.95 -15.22 -2.67
N ALA A 113 -1.81 -15.08 -3.67
CA ALA A 113 -2.51 -13.84 -3.92
C ALA A 113 -3.85 -14.07 -4.62
N VAL A 114 -4.73 -13.08 -4.57
CA VAL A 114 -5.93 -13.01 -5.41
C VAL A 114 -5.73 -11.96 -6.49
N LEU A 115 -6.07 -12.30 -7.72
CA LEU A 115 -6.13 -11.37 -8.84
C LEU A 115 -7.51 -10.71 -8.88
N VAL A 116 -7.52 -9.39 -8.80
CA VAL A 116 -8.75 -8.57 -8.83
C VAL A 116 -8.64 -7.49 -9.89
N ARG A 117 -9.77 -7.13 -10.50
CA ARG A 117 -9.85 -6.05 -11.50
C ARG A 117 -9.96 -4.65 -10.89
N ARG A 118 -10.39 -4.60 -9.63
CA ARG A 118 -10.75 -3.38 -8.92
C ARG A 118 -10.56 -3.54 -7.42
N VAL A 119 -10.02 -2.52 -6.76
CA VAL A 119 -10.01 -2.39 -5.30
C VAL A 119 -10.52 -1.01 -4.92
N ASP A 120 -11.49 -0.97 -4.01
CA ASP A 120 -11.99 0.27 -3.43
C ASP A 120 -11.29 0.52 -2.08
N LEU A 121 -10.65 1.68 -1.98
CA LEU A 121 -9.89 2.11 -0.81
C LEU A 121 -10.71 3.14 -0.03
N LYS A 122 -10.96 2.83 1.24
CA LYS A 122 -11.60 3.77 2.17
C LYS A 122 -10.66 4.92 2.52
N ARG A 123 -11.23 6.11 2.74
CA ARG A 123 -10.55 7.24 3.36
C ARG A 123 -9.97 6.82 4.72
N ARG A 124 -8.69 7.08 4.95
CA ARG A 124 -7.96 6.76 6.19
C ARG A 124 -7.26 7.95 6.82
N LEU A 125 -7.13 9.07 6.10
CA LEU A 125 -6.51 10.29 6.57
C LEU A 125 -7.53 11.43 6.47
N ASN A 126 -7.81 12.12 7.57
CA ASN A 126 -8.58 13.36 7.51
C ASN A 126 -7.61 14.55 7.48
N LEU A 127 -7.10 14.87 6.29
CA LEU A 127 -6.11 15.92 6.12
C LEU A 127 -6.66 17.29 6.52
N ALA A 128 -7.89 17.63 6.09
CA ALA A 128 -8.51 18.92 6.40
C ALA A 128 -8.62 19.16 7.90
N ALA A 129 -9.15 18.19 8.66
CA ALA A 129 -9.24 18.30 10.11
C ALA A 129 -7.85 18.36 10.78
N GLY A 130 -6.86 17.63 10.26
CA GLY A 130 -5.48 17.70 10.74
C GLY A 130 -4.88 19.10 10.56
N VAL A 131 -5.05 19.69 9.38
CA VAL A 131 -4.57 21.05 9.06
C VAL A 131 -5.30 22.10 9.89
N GLN A 132 -6.63 22.02 10.01
CA GLN A 132 -7.42 22.95 10.82
C GLN A 132 -6.97 22.99 12.29
N ARG A 133 -6.61 21.84 12.87
CA ARG A 133 -6.08 21.79 14.24
C ARG A 133 -4.68 22.41 14.38
N ALA A 134 -3.86 22.34 13.33
CA ALA A 134 -2.49 22.86 13.35
C ALA A 134 -2.41 24.36 13.02
N LEU A 135 -3.38 24.88 12.27
CA LEU A 135 -3.43 26.26 11.77
C LEU A 135 -3.27 27.34 12.87
N PRO A 136 -3.97 27.28 14.01
CA PRO A 136 -3.81 28.30 15.06
C PRO A 136 -2.40 28.34 15.64
N GLY A 137 -1.75 27.18 15.80
CA GLY A 137 -0.37 27.11 16.28
C GLY A 137 0.61 27.74 15.29
N LEU A 138 0.41 27.46 14.00
CA LEU A 138 1.20 28.06 12.92
C LEU A 138 1.01 29.60 12.87
N ALA A 139 -0.23 30.07 12.95
CA ALA A 139 -0.55 31.50 12.93
C ALA A 139 0.15 32.26 14.07
N ARG A 140 0.11 31.74 15.30
CA ARG A 140 0.80 32.35 16.45
C ARG A 140 2.31 32.46 16.26
N VAL A 141 2.93 31.44 15.64
CA VAL A 141 4.37 31.45 15.36
C VAL A 141 4.69 32.53 14.33
N ILE A 142 3.90 32.61 13.25
CA ILE A 142 4.07 33.65 12.23
C ILE A 142 3.89 35.04 12.83
N GLU A 143 2.84 35.28 13.61
CA GLU A 143 2.60 36.56 14.29
C GLU A 143 3.78 36.96 15.19
N ARG A 144 4.36 36.01 15.93
CA ARG A 144 5.51 36.28 16.78
C ARG A 144 6.74 36.67 15.97
N GLU A 145 7.02 36.00 14.85
CA GLU A 145 8.17 36.35 14.01
C GLU A 145 7.95 37.68 13.28
N LEU A 146 6.72 37.97 12.83
CA LEU A 146 6.38 39.27 12.25
C LEU A 146 6.55 40.43 13.24
N ARG A 147 6.29 40.20 14.54
CA ARG A 147 6.53 41.21 15.58
C ARG A 147 8.02 41.46 15.90
N ARG A 148 8.92 40.61 15.41
CA ARG A 148 10.37 40.75 15.61
C ARG A 148 11.07 41.44 14.43
N LEU A 149 10.38 41.53 13.29
CA LEU A 149 10.79 42.33 12.13
C LEU A 149 10.39 43.79 12.36
#